data_AF-A0A1I3LQM0-F1
#
_entry.id   AF-A0A1I3LQM0-F1
#
_cell.length_a   1.000
_cell.length_b   1.000
_cell.length_c   1.000
_cell.angle_alpha   90.00
_cell.angle_beta   90.00
_cell.angle_gamma   90.00
#
_symmetry.space_group_name_H-M   'P 1'
#
loop_
_entity.id
_entity.type
_entity.pdbx_description
1 polymer ?
#
loop_
_entity_poly.entity_id
_entity_poly.type
_entity_poly.pdbx_seq_one_letter_code
_entity_poly.pdbx_strand_id
1 'polypeptide(L)'
;MYSVTTIRGALQELGVSMGKNPFMWEENKGVMHEKLIKKYPYGRRSDNHLNNFTEYCWRAYKRALKSEKQMYVGRVKNVWTKDILEKAGMENEGDFLWKKGAKGNVLKMDKWSLILNDIWVLGGIHRHADFHLESPNIPENLWDSKDNRHIVTAREILGLLGSGYKKVKKGNKTIFRCEDKAAADRATLRSYQIIMDAEALLGKASIEKILPEVGGVDVNNRTATLNYLRFNEIRKKYT
;
A
#
# COMPACT_ATOMS: atom_id res chain seq x y z
N MET A 1 6.42 -15.44 -1.28
CA MET A 1 7.02 -14.15 -1.69
C MET A 1 6.78 -13.92 -3.19
N TYR A 2 6.40 -12.70 -3.61
CA TYR A 2 6.04 -12.41 -5.00
C TYR A 2 7.22 -12.43 -5.97
N SER A 3 6.97 -12.96 -7.16
CA SER A 3 7.68 -12.72 -8.43
C SER A 3 6.82 -11.87 -9.39
N VAL A 4 7.41 -11.38 -10.49
CA VAL A 4 6.68 -10.65 -11.55
C VAL A 4 5.46 -11.44 -12.04
N THR A 5 5.63 -12.75 -12.27
CA THR A 5 4.57 -13.62 -12.77
C THR A 5 3.42 -13.75 -11.76
N THR A 6 3.74 -13.94 -10.47
CA THR A 6 2.71 -14.01 -9.43
C THR A 6 2.00 -12.68 -9.19
N ILE A 7 2.68 -11.54 -9.38
CA ILE A 7 2.03 -10.22 -9.34
C ILE A 7 1.05 -10.08 -10.49
N ARG A 8 1.46 -10.45 -11.70
CA ARG A 8 0.57 -10.42 -12.87
C ARG A 8 -0.69 -11.25 -12.64
N GLY A 9 -0.54 -12.48 -12.14
CA GLY A 9 -1.67 -13.35 -11.80
C GLY A 9 -2.61 -12.71 -10.78
N ALA A 10 -2.06 -12.17 -9.67
CA ALA A 10 -2.86 -11.47 -8.67
C ALA A 10 -3.58 -10.23 -9.24
N LEU A 11 -2.94 -9.46 -10.13
CA LEU A 11 -3.58 -8.32 -10.79
C LEU A 11 -4.76 -8.75 -11.67
N GLN A 12 -4.63 -9.87 -12.39
CA GLN A 12 -5.73 -10.42 -13.19
C GLN A 12 -6.89 -10.90 -12.31
N GLU A 13 -6.61 -11.54 -11.17
CA GLU A 13 -7.63 -11.92 -10.19
C GLU A 13 -8.38 -10.71 -9.62
N LEU A 14 -7.70 -9.56 -9.53
CA LEU A 14 -8.31 -8.28 -9.16
C LEU A 14 -9.01 -7.54 -10.32
N GLY A 15 -9.15 -8.18 -11.48
CA GLY A 15 -9.86 -7.63 -12.64
C GLY A 15 -9.05 -6.64 -13.49
N VAL A 16 -7.73 -6.53 -13.29
CA VAL A 16 -6.87 -5.74 -14.19
C VAL A 16 -6.72 -6.47 -15.51
N SER A 17 -7.01 -5.78 -16.62
CA SER A 17 -6.97 -6.32 -17.96
C SER A 17 -6.05 -5.52 -18.89
N MET A 18 -5.81 -6.03 -20.10
CA MET A 18 -4.92 -5.37 -21.07
C MET A 18 -5.52 -4.07 -21.61
N GLY A 19 -6.83 -4.03 -21.87
CA GLY A 19 -7.50 -2.90 -22.54
C GLY A 19 -8.01 -1.79 -21.62
N LYS A 20 -7.83 -1.91 -20.30
CA LYS A 20 -8.27 -0.89 -19.34
C LYS A 20 -7.07 -0.35 -18.59
N ASN A 21 -6.89 0.97 -18.64
CA ASN A 21 -5.84 1.64 -17.88
C ASN A 21 -6.15 1.58 -16.37
N PRO A 22 -5.31 0.94 -15.54
CA PRO A 22 -5.52 0.87 -14.09
C PRO A 22 -4.96 2.08 -13.34
N PHE A 23 -4.21 2.96 -13.99
CA PHE A 23 -3.66 4.16 -13.35
C PHE A 23 -4.77 5.19 -13.15
N MET A 24 -4.83 5.73 -11.93
CA MET A 24 -5.73 6.82 -11.55
C MET A 24 -5.10 8.19 -11.80
N TRP A 25 -3.77 8.27 -11.77
CA TRP A 25 -3.00 9.48 -12.04
C TRP A 25 -1.71 9.13 -12.77
N GLU A 26 -1.28 10.02 -13.68
CA GLU A 26 -0.05 9.92 -14.47
C GLU A 26 0.52 11.32 -14.66
N GLU A 27 1.82 11.49 -14.42
CA GLU A 27 2.52 12.76 -14.64
C GLU A 27 2.53 13.16 -16.13
N ASN A 28 2.78 12.18 -17.00
CA ASN A 28 2.74 12.33 -18.46
C ASN A 28 1.74 11.32 -19.03
N LYS A 29 0.48 11.74 -19.17
CA LYS A 29 -0.64 10.87 -19.54
C LYS A 29 -0.37 10.13 -20.85
N GLY A 30 -0.47 8.80 -20.81
CA GLY A 30 -0.24 7.95 -21.99
C GLY A 30 1.21 7.72 -22.36
N VAL A 31 2.16 8.40 -21.71
CA VAL A 31 3.60 8.21 -21.94
C VAL A 31 4.09 7.05 -21.08
N MET A 32 4.76 6.07 -21.68
CA MET A 32 5.47 5.03 -20.92
C MET A 32 6.79 5.56 -20.38
N HIS A 33 7.15 5.16 -19.16
CA HIS A 33 8.47 5.49 -18.60
C HIS A 33 9.59 4.92 -19.49
N GLU A 34 10.63 5.72 -19.76
CA GLU A 34 11.74 5.39 -20.69
C GLU A 34 12.41 4.03 -20.42
N LYS A 35 12.58 3.65 -19.15
CA LYS A 35 13.11 2.32 -18.76
C LYS A 35 12.25 1.14 -19.21
N LEU A 36 10.95 1.32 -19.37
CA LEU A 36 10.07 0.29 -19.92
C LEU A 36 10.15 0.24 -21.44
N ILE A 37 10.25 1.41 -22.09
CA ILE A 37 10.47 1.51 -23.53
C ILE A 37 11.75 0.77 -23.92
N LYS A 38 12.85 1.01 -23.21
CA LYS A 38 14.16 0.36 -23.46
C LYS A 38 14.14 -1.16 -23.35
N LYS A 39 13.22 -1.74 -22.56
CA LYS A 39 13.08 -3.20 -22.45
C LYS A 39 12.41 -3.84 -23.68
N TYR A 40 11.68 -3.06 -24.49
CA TYR A 40 10.87 -3.56 -25.60
C TYR A 40 10.96 -2.61 -26.81
N PRO A 41 12.13 -2.50 -27.45
CA PRO A 41 12.36 -1.53 -28.52
C PRO A 41 11.48 -1.74 -29.77
N TYR A 42 10.90 -2.92 -29.95
CA TYR A 42 10.13 -3.31 -31.14
C TYR A 42 8.64 -3.61 -30.86
N GLY A 43 8.12 -3.35 -29.65
CA GLY A 43 6.77 -3.78 -29.26
C GLY A 43 5.79 -2.63 -28.97
N ARG A 44 4.55 -2.73 -29.50
CA ARG A 44 3.40 -1.90 -29.09
C ARG A 44 2.93 -2.26 -27.68
N ARG A 45 3.70 -1.87 -26.66
CA ARG A 45 3.33 -2.06 -25.25
C ARG A 45 2.46 -0.92 -24.72
N SER A 46 2.25 0.15 -25.49
CA SER A 46 1.39 1.28 -25.12
C SER A 46 -0.01 0.83 -24.72
N ASP A 47 -0.51 -0.24 -25.35
CA ASP A 47 -1.89 -0.70 -25.20
C ASP A 47 -2.01 -1.93 -24.27
N ASN A 48 -0.90 -2.42 -23.71
CA ASN A 48 -0.91 -3.55 -22.78
C ASN A 48 -0.82 -3.06 -21.34
N HIS A 49 -1.91 -2.47 -20.86
CA HIS A 49 -1.97 -1.85 -19.54
C HIS A 49 -1.67 -2.83 -18.40
N LEU A 50 -2.10 -4.09 -18.51
CA LEU A 50 -1.77 -5.14 -17.52
C LEU A 50 -0.25 -5.35 -17.40
N ASN A 51 0.48 -5.45 -18.51
CA ASN A 51 1.93 -5.63 -18.48
C ASN A 51 2.65 -4.41 -17.92
N ASN A 52 2.24 -3.21 -18.33
CA ASN A 52 2.81 -1.97 -17.81
C ASN A 52 2.56 -1.87 -16.31
N PHE A 53 1.33 -2.10 -15.88
CA PHE A 53 0.96 -2.04 -14.48
C PHE A 53 1.67 -3.09 -13.62
N THR A 54 1.85 -4.30 -14.15
CA THR A 54 2.65 -5.36 -13.51
C THR A 54 4.07 -4.89 -13.23
N GLU A 55 4.72 -4.17 -14.15
CA GLU A 55 6.09 -3.68 -13.96
C GLU A 55 6.17 -2.54 -12.94
N TYR A 56 5.18 -1.65 -12.90
CA TYR A 56 5.08 -0.63 -11.85
C TYR A 56 4.89 -1.28 -10.47
N CYS A 57 3.95 -2.22 -10.37
CA CYS A 57 3.67 -2.97 -9.16
C CYS A 57 4.90 -3.76 -8.68
N TRP A 58 5.57 -4.47 -9.59
CA TRP A 58 6.81 -5.18 -9.29
C TRP A 58 7.92 -4.24 -8.85
N ARG A 59 8.09 -3.09 -9.51
CA ARG A 59 9.09 -2.10 -9.12
C ARG A 59 8.85 -1.62 -7.69
N ALA A 60 7.62 -1.22 -7.38
CA ALA A 60 7.26 -0.70 -6.07
C ALA A 60 7.43 -1.77 -4.98
N TYR A 61 6.88 -2.98 -5.20
CA TYR A 61 7.03 -4.12 -4.31
C TYR A 61 8.50 -4.49 -4.07
N LYS A 62 9.29 -4.68 -5.14
CA LYS A 62 10.70 -5.09 -5.03
C LYS A 62 11.54 -4.04 -4.33
N ARG A 63 11.28 -2.75 -4.56
CA ARG A 63 11.97 -1.65 -3.88
C ARG A 63 11.65 -1.63 -2.40
N ALA A 64 10.37 -1.79 -2.04
CA ALA A 64 9.96 -1.86 -0.64
C ALA A 64 10.57 -3.07 0.07
N LEU A 65 10.52 -4.25 -0.56
CA LEU A 65 11.05 -5.51 -0.02
C LEU A 65 12.57 -5.47 0.20
N LYS A 66 13.32 -4.81 -0.69
CA LYS A 66 14.79 -4.74 -0.61
C LYS A 66 15.31 -3.54 0.17
N SER A 67 14.42 -2.65 0.62
CA SER A 67 14.80 -1.54 1.48
C SER A 67 15.17 -2.03 2.87
N GLU A 68 16.06 -1.30 3.51
CA GLU A 68 16.39 -1.46 4.93
C GLU A 68 15.68 -0.37 5.74
N LYS A 69 15.62 -0.54 7.07
CA LYS A 69 15.02 0.45 8.01
C LYS A 69 13.50 0.66 7.81
N GLN A 70 12.95 1.68 8.46
CA GLN A 70 11.51 1.96 8.47
C GLN A 70 10.93 2.38 7.11
N MET A 71 9.66 2.08 6.89
CA MET A 71 8.82 2.63 5.82
C MET A 71 8.11 3.89 6.33
N TYR A 72 7.76 4.80 5.43
CA TYR A 72 7.04 6.04 5.74
C TYR A 72 5.70 6.07 5.01
N VAL A 73 4.61 6.13 5.79
CA VAL A 73 3.21 6.09 5.31
C VAL A 73 2.44 7.34 5.73
N GLY A 74 1.38 7.67 4.99
CA GLY A 74 0.60 8.89 5.19
C GLY A 74 0.32 9.68 3.91
N ARG A 75 -0.24 10.88 4.09
CA ARG A 75 -0.55 11.83 3.02
C ARG A 75 0.73 12.32 2.36
N VAL A 76 0.68 12.49 1.04
CA VAL A 76 1.78 12.99 0.21
C VAL A 76 2.47 14.22 0.83
N LYS A 77 1.71 15.23 1.26
CA LYS A 77 2.26 16.46 1.88
C LYS A 77 3.09 16.23 3.15
N ASN A 78 2.90 15.12 3.85
CA ASN A 78 3.62 14.78 5.07
C ASN A 78 4.78 13.81 4.82
N VAL A 79 4.67 12.98 3.78
CA VAL A 79 5.66 11.93 3.48
C VAL A 79 6.68 12.39 2.43
N TRP A 80 6.28 13.21 1.45
CA TRP A 80 7.18 13.74 0.42
C TRP A 80 7.89 15.01 0.88
N THR A 81 8.44 14.97 2.08
CA THR A 81 9.31 16.04 2.60
C THR A 81 10.74 15.82 2.13
N LYS A 82 11.51 16.91 2.04
CA LYS A 82 12.93 16.86 1.64
C LYS A 82 13.73 15.82 2.45
N ASP A 83 13.61 15.83 3.78
CA ASP A 83 14.31 14.91 4.67
C ASP A 83 13.98 13.42 4.40
N ILE A 84 12.70 13.08 4.19
CA ILE A 84 12.29 11.69 3.91
C ILE A 84 12.76 11.26 2.52
N LEU A 85 12.61 12.14 1.53
CA LEU A 85 12.97 11.86 0.14
C LEU A 85 14.49 11.71 -0.03
N GLU A 86 15.30 12.54 0.64
CA GLU A 86 16.76 12.40 0.67
C GLU A 86 17.19 11.06 1.27
N LYS A 87 16.59 10.63 2.40
CA LYS A 87 16.85 9.31 3.00
C LYS A 87 16.51 8.15 2.06
N ALA A 88 15.53 8.37 1.18
CA ALA A 88 15.12 7.42 0.16
C ALA A 88 15.92 7.54 -1.16
N GLY A 89 16.89 8.45 -1.26
CA GLY A 89 17.72 8.67 -2.46
C GLY A 89 16.98 9.37 -3.61
N MET A 90 15.92 10.14 -3.31
CA MET A 90 15.04 10.83 -4.27
C MET A 90 15.02 12.34 -4.03
N GLU A 91 16.19 12.97 -4.10
CA GLU A 91 16.45 14.37 -3.74
C GLU A 91 15.79 15.39 -4.66
N ASN A 92 15.54 15.03 -5.92
CA ASN A 92 14.95 15.92 -6.92
C ASN A 92 13.44 15.70 -7.09
N GLU A 93 12.74 16.74 -7.56
CA GLU A 93 11.29 16.70 -7.76
C GLU A 93 10.85 15.56 -8.70
N GLY A 94 11.56 15.35 -9.81
CA GLY A 94 11.31 14.26 -10.77
C GLY A 94 11.90 12.90 -10.39
N ASP A 95 12.46 12.75 -9.18
CA ASP A 95 12.99 11.45 -8.75
C ASP A 95 11.85 10.51 -8.33
N PHE A 96 11.79 9.36 -8.99
CA PHE A 96 10.86 8.26 -8.69
C PHE A 96 11.61 6.99 -8.33
N LEU A 97 10.91 5.93 -7.90
CA LEU A 97 11.53 4.62 -7.60
C LEU A 97 12.17 3.93 -8.83
N TRP A 98 12.03 4.52 -10.01
CA TRP A 98 12.82 4.20 -11.20
C TRP A 98 14.29 4.59 -11.08
N LYS A 99 14.64 5.65 -10.35
CA LYS A 99 16.01 6.15 -10.18
C LYS A 99 16.94 5.09 -9.60
N LYS A 100 18.20 5.08 -10.06
CA LYS A 100 19.24 4.20 -9.50
C LYS A 100 19.55 4.67 -8.07
N GLY A 101 19.62 3.75 -7.11
CA GLY A 101 19.81 4.10 -5.70
C GLY A 101 18.54 4.48 -4.93
N ALA A 102 17.43 4.77 -5.61
CA ALA A 102 16.15 5.01 -4.93
C ALA A 102 15.72 3.81 -4.09
N LYS A 103 15.32 4.07 -2.85
CA LYS A 103 14.89 3.08 -1.87
C LYS A 103 13.37 3.10 -1.74
N GLY A 104 12.76 1.93 -1.57
CA GLY A 104 11.31 1.80 -1.42
C GLY A 104 10.76 2.14 -0.04
N ASN A 105 11.49 2.92 0.78
CA ASN A 105 11.03 3.35 2.09
C ASN A 105 9.83 4.32 2.02
N VAL A 106 9.65 4.98 0.87
CA VAL A 106 8.53 5.86 0.53
C VAL A 106 8.07 5.54 -0.88
N LEU A 107 6.75 5.55 -1.12
CA LEU A 107 6.21 5.42 -2.46
C LEU A 107 6.23 6.76 -3.19
N LYS A 108 7.04 6.84 -4.25
CA LYS A 108 7.04 7.94 -5.22
C LYS A 108 7.22 7.36 -6.63
N MET A 109 6.17 7.45 -7.43
CA MET A 109 6.08 6.91 -8.80
C MET A 109 5.43 7.95 -9.71
N ASP A 110 5.82 7.95 -10.98
CA ASP A 110 5.31 8.80 -12.08
C ASP A 110 3.89 8.43 -12.54
N LYS A 111 3.41 7.26 -12.11
CA LYS A 111 2.02 6.81 -12.27
C LYS A 111 1.53 6.19 -10.98
N TRP A 112 0.25 6.34 -10.70
CA TRP A 112 -0.32 5.98 -9.41
C TRP A 112 -1.67 5.27 -9.51
N SER A 113 -1.92 4.34 -8.60
CA SER A 113 -3.20 3.67 -8.37
C SER A 113 -3.26 3.15 -6.94
N LEU A 114 -4.46 2.79 -6.45
CA LEU A 114 -4.61 2.17 -5.13
C LEU A 114 -3.88 0.83 -5.02
N ILE A 115 -4.00 -0.04 -6.04
CA ILE A 115 -3.34 -1.35 -6.05
C ILE A 115 -1.80 -1.21 -6.04
N LEU A 116 -1.26 -0.19 -6.73
CA LEU A 116 0.17 0.12 -6.67
C LEU A 116 0.64 0.51 -5.27
N ASN A 117 -0.21 1.23 -4.53
CA ASN A 117 0.06 1.56 -3.13
C ASN A 117 0.05 0.30 -2.26
N ASP A 118 -1.02 -0.50 -2.37
CA ASP A 118 -1.20 -1.71 -1.55
C ASP A 118 -0.05 -2.71 -1.75
N ILE A 119 0.43 -2.87 -3.00
CA ILE A 119 1.54 -3.78 -3.28
C ILE A 119 2.89 -3.24 -2.81
N TRP A 120 3.06 -1.91 -2.74
CA TRP A 120 4.23 -1.30 -2.13
C TRP A 120 4.25 -1.53 -0.61
N VAL A 121 3.11 -1.35 0.07
CA VAL A 121 2.96 -1.68 1.50
C VAL A 121 3.28 -3.15 1.72
N LEU A 122 2.75 -4.03 0.86
CA LEU A 122 2.98 -5.48 0.95
C LEU A 122 4.46 -5.87 0.84
N GLY A 123 5.24 -5.15 0.03
CA GLY A 123 6.69 -5.33 -0.01
C GLY A 123 7.37 -5.01 1.33
N GLY A 124 6.89 -3.99 2.04
CA GLY A 124 7.36 -3.67 3.40
C GLY A 124 6.90 -4.70 4.45
N ILE A 125 5.67 -5.20 4.32
CA ILE A 125 5.11 -6.27 5.17
C ILE A 125 5.96 -7.54 5.07
N HIS A 126 6.31 -7.98 3.86
CA HIS A 126 7.10 -9.19 3.63
C HIS A 126 8.56 -9.11 4.08
N ARG A 127 9.06 -7.93 4.45
CA ARG A 127 10.36 -7.77 5.12
C ARG A 127 10.23 -7.39 6.60
N HIS A 128 9.00 -7.46 7.13
CA HIS A 128 8.66 -7.11 8.51
C HIS A 128 9.12 -5.70 8.92
N ALA A 129 9.05 -4.74 7.99
CA ALA A 129 9.49 -3.37 8.24
C ALA A 129 8.63 -2.70 9.33
N ASP A 130 9.24 -1.84 10.16
CA ASP A 130 8.46 -0.85 10.93
C ASP A 130 7.89 0.20 9.96
N PHE A 131 6.61 0.56 10.12
CA PHE A 131 5.96 1.62 9.34
C PHE A 131 5.70 2.84 10.20
N HIS A 132 6.28 3.97 9.84
CA HIS A 132 6.11 5.24 10.54
C HIS A 132 4.99 6.03 9.87
N LEU A 133 3.98 6.38 10.65
CA LEU A 133 2.88 7.23 10.19
C LEU A 133 3.28 8.70 10.38
N GLU A 134 3.48 9.40 9.27
CA GLU A 134 3.94 10.79 9.25
C GLU A 134 2.78 11.80 9.18
N SER A 135 1.58 11.36 8.79
CA SER A 135 0.38 12.19 8.85
C SER A 135 -0.29 12.12 10.22
N PRO A 136 -0.89 13.23 10.69
CA PRO A 136 -1.79 13.18 11.85
C PRO A 136 -2.87 12.13 11.66
N ASN A 137 -3.05 11.27 12.66
CA ASN A 137 -4.05 10.22 12.66
C ASN A 137 -5.40 10.82 13.06
N ILE A 138 -6.02 11.54 12.12
CA ILE A 138 -7.31 12.23 12.28
C ILE A 138 -8.26 11.80 11.14
N PRO A 139 -9.58 11.86 11.34
CA PRO A 139 -10.56 11.36 10.38
C PRO A 139 -10.36 11.87 8.94
N GLU A 140 -10.00 13.15 8.79
CA GLU A 140 -9.83 13.83 7.50
C GLU A 140 -8.64 13.29 6.69
N ASN A 141 -7.70 12.62 7.36
CA ASN A 141 -6.57 11.96 6.70
C ASN A 141 -6.84 10.49 6.39
N LEU A 142 -8.00 9.95 6.79
CA LEU A 142 -8.35 8.53 6.70
C LEU A 142 -9.60 8.29 5.84
N TRP A 143 -10.55 9.22 5.82
CA TRP A 143 -11.81 9.07 5.09
C TRP A 143 -12.12 10.28 4.24
N ASP A 144 -12.45 10.02 2.98
CA ASP A 144 -12.98 11.02 2.07
C ASP A 144 -14.50 10.98 2.14
N SER A 145 -15.10 11.96 2.81
CA SER A 145 -16.56 12.04 2.97
C SER A 145 -17.27 12.43 1.67
N LYS A 146 -16.56 13.05 0.71
CA LYS A 146 -17.14 13.46 -0.57
C LYS A 146 -17.30 12.27 -1.50
N ASP A 147 -16.25 11.45 -1.59
CA ASP A 147 -16.23 10.27 -2.46
C ASP A 147 -16.67 8.98 -1.74
N ASN A 148 -17.05 9.08 -0.46
CA ASN A 148 -17.44 7.97 0.41
C ASN A 148 -16.45 6.79 0.37
N ARG A 149 -15.15 7.08 0.50
CA ARG A 149 -14.10 6.07 0.37
C ARG A 149 -12.94 6.29 1.33
N HIS A 150 -12.17 5.23 1.57
CA HIS A 150 -10.91 5.33 2.28
C HIS A 150 -9.91 6.21 1.53
N ILE A 151 -9.25 7.08 2.28
CA ILE A 151 -7.99 7.67 1.86
C ILE A 151 -6.90 6.60 1.92
N VAL A 152 -5.87 6.75 1.06
CA VAL A 152 -4.67 5.89 0.99
C VAL A 152 -4.12 5.55 2.37
N THR A 153 -3.94 6.54 3.24
CA THR A 153 -3.46 6.34 4.62
C THR A 153 -4.29 5.33 5.41
N ALA A 154 -5.62 5.34 5.27
CA ALA A 154 -6.46 4.34 5.94
C ALA A 154 -6.25 2.95 5.34
N ARG A 155 -6.11 2.83 4.02
CA ARG A 155 -5.80 1.55 3.37
C ARG A 155 -4.45 0.99 3.83
N GLU A 156 -3.44 1.84 3.97
CA GLU A 156 -2.12 1.48 4.49
C GLU A 156 -2.25 0.92 5.92
N ILE A 157 -2.91 1.65 6.81
CA ILE A 157 -3.08 1.24 8.21
C ILE A 157 -3.91 -0.05 8.32
N LEU A 158 -5.05 -0.12 7.64
CA LEU A 158 -5.94 -1.28 7.68
C LEU A 158 -5.25 -2.53 7.12
N GLY A 159 -4.48 -2.39 6.05
CA GLY A 159 -3.69 -3.48 5.47
C GLY A 159 -2.60 -3.99 6.41
N LEU A 160 -1.92 -3.08 7.13
CA LEU A 160 -0.95 -3.43 8.16
C LEU A 160 -1.63 -4.23 9.28
N LEU A 161 -2.71 -3.70 9.85
CA LEU A 161 -3.43 -4.36 10.95
C LEU A 161 -3.96 -5.74 10.54
N GLY A 162 -4.47 -5.88 9.32
CA GLY A 162 -4.92 -7.16 8.77
C GLY A 162 -3.79 -8.14 8.43
N SER A 163 -2.53 -7.70 8.44
CA SER A 163 -1.34 -8.50 8.11
C SER A 163 -0.44 -8.75 9.33
N GLY A 164 -0.98 -8.68 10.55
CA GLY A 164 -0.24 -9.03 11.78
C GLY A 164 0.55 -7.88 12.40
N TYR A 165 0.27 -6.64 12.03
CA TYR A 165 0.90 -5.47 12.63
C TYR A 165 0.08 -4.89 13.79
N LYS A 166 0.78 -4.27 14.74
CA LYS A 166 0.17 -3.51 15.84
C LYS A 166 0.66 -2.07 15.85
N LYS A 167 -0.26 -1.15 16.18
CA LYS A 167 0.02 0.26 16.41
C LYS A 167 0.73 0.44 17.76
N VAL A 168 1.87 1.11 17.74
CA VAL A 168 2.70 1.43 18.91
C VAL A 168 2.96 2.94 18.93
N LYS A 169 2.72 3.59 20.06
CA LYS A 169 3.13 4.98 20.27
C LYS A 169 4.55 5.01 20.83
N LYS A 170 5.43 5.80 20.21
CA LYS A 170 6.79 6.07 20.70
C LYS A 170 7.02 7.57 20.76
N GLY A 171 6.81 8.16 21.93
CA GLY A 171 6.69 9.62 22.07
C GLY A 171 5.54 10.14 21.22
N ASN A 172 5.81 11.16 20.40
CA ASN A 172 4.82 11.76 19.50
C ASN A 172 4.65 11.00 18.16
N LYS A 173 5.35 9.87 17.98
CA LYS A 173 5.32 9.09 16.73
C LYS A 173 4.37 7.90 16.85
N THR A 174 3.62 7.66 15.79
CA THR A 174 2.84 6.43 15.61
C THR A 174 3.63 5.49 14.70
N ILE A 175 3.94 4.30 15.19
CA ILE A 175 4.70 3.27 14.48
C ILE A 175 3.84 2.01 14.43
N PHE A 176 3.78 1.34 13.28
CA PHE A 176 3.22 0.01 13.16
C PHE A 176 4.35 -1.01 13.11
N ARG A 177 4.31 -1.97 14.03
CA ARG A 177 5.32 -3.04 14.14
C ARG A 177 4.72 -4.40 13.85
N CYS A 178 5.51 -5.26 13.23
CA CYS A 178 5.10 -6.64 12.96
C CYS A 178 5.14 -7.44 14.26
N GLU A 179 3.98 -7.90 14.72
CA GLU A 179 3.85 -8.76 15.90
C GLU A 179 3.61 -10.22 15.49
N ASP A 180 2.88 -10.45 14.39
CA ASP A 180 2.68 -11.77 13.80
C ASP A 180 3.38 -11.86 12.43
N LYS A 181 4.62 -12.35 12.45
CA LYS A 181 5.43 -12.58 11.24
C LYS A 181 4.80 -13.60 10.31
N ALA A 182 4.11 -14.61 10.85
CA ALA A 182 3.51 -15.65 10.03
C ALA A 182 2.29 -15.11 9.26
N ALA A 183 1.49 -14.22 9.87
CA ALA A 183 0.45 -13.49 9.16
C ALA A 183 1.04 -12.56 8.09
N ALA A 184 2.12 -11.83 8.42
CA ALA A 184 2.81 -10.96 7.46
C ALA A 184 3.35 -11.74 6.26
N ASP A 185 3.98 -12.90 6.48
CA ASP A 185 4.56 -13.74 5.40
C ASP A 185 3.49 -14.37 4.49
N ARG A 186 2.30 -14.59 5.02
CA ARG A 186 1.14 -15.10 4.26
C ARG A 186 0.32 -14.00 3.58
N ALA A 187 0.60 -12.73 3.84
CA ALA A 187 -0.13 -11.65 3.23
C ALA A 187 0.00 -11.70 1.70
N THR A 188 -1.08 -11.44 1.00
CA THR A 188 -1.13 -11.39 -0.46
C THR A 188 -1.89 -10.16 -0.90
N LEU A 189 -1.70 -9.73 -2.14
CA LEU A 189 -2.49 -8.65 -2.72
C LEU A 189 -3.99 -8.99 -2.71
N ARG A 190 -4.35 -10.27 -2.86
CA ARG A 190 -5.73 -10.75 -2.75
C ARG A 190 -6.28 -10.64 -1.33
N SER A 191 -5.53 -11.11 -0.32
CA SER A 191 -5.97 -10.95 1.07
C SER A 191 -6.07 -9.48 1.47
N TYR A 192 -5.17 -8.64 0.96
CA TYR A 192 -5.24 -7.19 1.10
C TYR A 192 -6.54 -6.63 0.53
N GLN A 193 -6.90 -6.98 -0.72
CA GLN A 193 -8.15 -6.54 -1.33
C GLN A 193 -9.38 -7.02 -0.54
N ILE A 194 -9.39 -8.27 -0.07
CA ILE A 194 -10.50 -8.80 0.75
C ILE A 194 -10.70 -7.96 2.02
N ILE A 195 -9.61 -7.57 2.69
CA ILE A 195 -9.68 -6.66 3.84
C ILE A 195 -10.29 -5.33 3.39
N MET A 196 -9.77 -4.73 2.32
CA MET A 196 -10.25 -3.42 1.84
C MET A 196 -11.74 -3.44 1.46
N ASP A 197 -12.22 -4.50 0.81
CA ASP A 197 -13.63 -4.65 0.45
C ASP A 197 -14.50 -4.77 1.70
N ALA A 198 -14.07 -5.58 2.68
CA ALA A 198 -14.78 -5.74 3.95
C ALA A 198 -14.85 -4.41 4.73
N GLU A 199 -13.76 -3.65 4.79
CA GLU A 199 -13.73 -2.35 5.44
C GLU A 199 -14.55 -1.30 4.68
N ALA A 200 -14.60 -1.36 3.35
CA ALA A 200 -15.38 -0.43 2.56
C ALA A 200 -16.88 -0.57 2.82
N LEU A 201 -17.36 -1.79 3.08
CA LEU A 201 -18.75 -2.05 3.48
C LEU A 201 -19.13 -1.40 4.81
N LEU A 202 -18.16 -1.16 5.70
CA LEU A 202 -18.39 -0.45 6.97
C LEU A 202 -18.42 1.07 6.79
N GLY A 203 -18.03 1.58 5.62
CA GLY A 203 -17.98 3.01 5.34
C GLY A 203 -17.10 3.75 6.34
N LYS A 204 -17.56 4.92 6.81
CA LYS A 204 -16.83 5.74 7.78
C LYS A 204 -16.54 5.01 9.10
N ALA A 205 -17.39 4.07 9.54
CA ALA A 205 -17.17 3.33 10.79
C ALA A 205 -15.87 2.49 10.78
N SER A 206 -15.38 2.11 9.59
CA SER A 206 -14.12 1.37 9.43
C SER A 206 -12.89 2.07 10.02
N ILE A 207 -12.90 3.42 10.11
CA ILE A 207 -11.75 4.18 10.59
C ILE A 207 -11.73 4.35 12.12
N GLU A 208 -12.84 4.09 12.80
CA GLU A 208 -12.96 4.32 14.24
C GLU A 208 -11.92 3.49 15.03
N LYS A 209 -11.69 2.25 14.59
CA LYS A 209 -10.71 1.34 15.20
C LYS A 209 -9.25 1.74 14.98
N ILE A 210 -8.97 2.64 14.04
CA ILE A 210 -7.59 3.04 13.71
C ILE A 210 -7.24 4.45 14.20
N LEU A 211 -8.25 5.21 14.61
CA LEU A 211 -8.08 6.52 15.25
C LEU A 211 -7.32 6.39 16.58
N PRO A 212 -6.73 7.48 17.09
CA PRO A 212 -6.21 7.54 18.45
C PRO A 212 -7.35 7.32 19.45
N GLU A 213 -7.11 6.53 20.51
CA GLU A 213 -8.05 6.43 21.63
C GLU A 213 -8.29 7.83 22.21
N VAL A 214 -9.57 8.22 22.27
CA VAL A 214 -10.02 9.44 22.95
C VAL A 214 -10.11 9.10 24.44
N GLY A 215 -9.04 9.35 25.20
CA GLY A 215 -9.04 9.24 26.66
C GLY A 215 -9.28 7.82 27.21
N GLY A 216 -8.22 7.04 27.41
CA GLY A 216 -8.14 6.02 28.46
C GLY A 216 -9.06 4.79 28.42
N VAL A 217 -9.87 4.58 27.38
CA VAL A 217 -10.67 3.37 27.23
C VAL A 217 -9.97 2.42 26.24
N ASP A 218 -9.42 1.34 26.79
CA ASP A 218 -8.74 0.27 26.04
C ASP A 218 -9.74 -0.50 25.17
N VAL A 219 -9.73 -0.23 23.85
CA VAL A 219 -10.63 -0.86 22.87
C VAL A 219 -10.03 -2.18 22.34
N ASN A 220 -8.85 -2.59 22.80
CA ASN A 220 -8.08 -3.67 22.16
C ASN A 220 -8.68 -5.08 22.32
N ASN A 221 -9.63 -5.29 23.24
CA ASN A 221 -10.21 -6.63 23.50
C ASN A 221 -11.47 -6.99 22.70
N ARG A 222 -12.15 -6.05 22.03
CA ARG A 222 -13.34 -6.37 21.20
C ARG A 222 -13.00 -6.65 19.74
N THR A 223 -11.86 -6.16 19.25
CA THR A 223 -11.56 -6.09 17.81
C THR A 223 -10.89 -7.35 17.26
N ALA A 224 -10.12 -8.08 18.08
CA ALA A 224 -9.44 -9.31 17.65
C ALA A 224 -10.42 -10.47 17.40
N THR A 225 -11.41 -10.65 18.28
CA THR A 225 -12.39 -11.74 18.19
C THR A 225 -13.39 -11.52 17.06
N LEU A 226 -13.84 -10.27 16.84
CA LEU A 226 -14.77 -9.93 15.75
C LEU A 226 -14.12 -10.03 14.36
N ASN A 227 -12.85 -9.63 14.22
CA ASN A 227 -12.13 -9.75 12.94
C ASN A 227 -11.78 -11.21 12.63
N TYR A 228 -11.39 -12.03 13.62
CA TYR A 228 -11.09 -13.45 13.41
C TYR A 228 -12.35 -14.25 13.03
N LEU A 229 -13.49 -14.00 13.68
CA LEU A 229 -14.75 -14.68 13.37
C LEU A 229 -15.29 -14.27 11.99
N ARG A 230 -15.28 -12.98 11.64
CA ARG A 230 -15.75 -12.51 10.31
C ARG A 230 -14.81 -12.89 9.16
N PHE A 231 -13.49 -12.89 9.38
CA PHE A 231 -12.53 -13.36 8.37
C PHE A 231 -12.76 -14.84 8.03
N ASN A 232 -13.12 -15.66 9.02
CA ASN A 232 -13.48 -17.06 8.80
C ASN A 232 -14.85 -17.25 8.13
N GLU A 233 -15.84 -16.38 8.40
CA GLU A 233 -17.13 -16.40 7.68
C GLU A 233 -17.00 -15.99 6.22
N ILE A 234 -16.22 -14.94 5.92
CA ILE A 234 -15.95 -14.52 4.54
C ILE A 234 -15.15 -15.60 3.82
N ARG A 235 -14.12 -16.19 4.46
CA ARG A 235 -13.35 -17.29 3.87
C ARG A 235 -14.23 -18.48 3.49
N LYS A 236 -15.19 -18.88 4.34
CA LYS A 236 -16.16 -19.96 4.05
C LYS A 236 -17.10 -19.66 2.88
N LYS A 237 -17.29 -18.39 2.51
CA LYS A 237 -18.18 -17.99 1.41
C LYS A 237 -17.49 -18.03 0.04
N TYR A 238 -16.17 -18.14 0.01
CA TYR A 238 -15.34 -18.07 -1.20
C TYR A 238 -14.35 -19.24 -1.35
N THR A 239 -14.55 -20.32 -0.61
CA THR A 239 -13.95 -21.66 -0.78
C THR A 239 -15.06 -22.67 -0.90
#